data_AF-A0A6B3CLJ2-F1
#
_entry.id   AF-A0A6B3CLJ2-F1
#
_cell.length_a   1.000
_cell.length_b   1.000
_cell.length_c   1.000
_cell.angle_alpha   90.00
_cell.angle_beta   90.00
_cell.angle_gamma   90.00
#
_symmetry.space_group_name_H-M   'P 1'
#
loop_
_entity.id
_entity.type
_entity.pdbx_description
1 polymer ?
#
loop_
_entity_poly.entity_id
_entity_poly.type
_entity_poly.pdbx_seq_one_letter_code
_entity_poly.pdbx_strand_id
1 'polypeptide(L)'
;MSLQPVEATLIAASVSAVVSTFAVIVTHLLTRKRDRMHRIWDRRADAYVEVVRSARTMATGRRDVLREKELPSGSLDSGSDQRTMLLTEARLDLFGTEEVKALHQVRLECFKSYVIALIEWRDMSIIPNAQKEPAGQRDIARKWAMVERRIAEFDAADDALVEAIRRETRFRKPKRQGWSRLAFWRD
;
A
#
# COMPACT_ATOMS: atom_id res chain seq x y z
N MET A 1 49.36 -6.23 -48.89
CA MET A 1 48.07 -5.86 -49.50
C MET A 1 47.52 -4.67 -48.75
N SER A 2 47.60 -3.47 -49.33
CA SER A 2 47.01 -2.24 -48.78
C SER A 2 45.55 -2.17 -49.18
N LEU A 3 44.63 -2.09 -48.21
CA LEU A 3 43.20 -1.89 -48.45
C LEU A 3 42.97 -0.61 -49.25
N GLN A 4 42.12 -0.66 -50.29
CA GLN A 4 41.80 0.54 -51.06
C GLN A 4 40.93 1.50 -50.21
N PRO A 5 41.09 2.83 -50.34
CA PRO A 5 40.35 3.83 -49.55
C PRO A 5 38.81 3.66 -49.58
N VAL A 6 38.30 3.05 -50.65
CA VAL A 6 36.87 2.77 -50.86
C VAL A 6 36.38 1.62 -49.98
N GLU A 7 37.21 0.60 -49.73
CA GLU A 7 36.88 -0.53 -48.85
C GLU A 7 36.83 -0.08 -47.38
N ALA A 8 37.76 0.80 -46.99
CA ALA A 8 37.81 1.35 -45.62
C ALA A 8 36.58 2.22 -45.28
N THR A 9 36.09 3.01 -46.24
CA THR A 9 34.91 3.86 -46.06
C THR A 9 33.61 3.05 -46.01
N LEU A 10 33.47 1.98 -46.80
CA LEU A 10 32.34 1.05 -46.73
C LEU A 10 32.28 0.29 -45.40
N ILE A 11 33.42 -0.15 -44.87
CA ILE A 11 33.51 -0.79 -43.55
C ILE A 11 33.17 0.23 -42.45
N ALA A 12 33.72 1.44 -42.50
CA ALA A 12 33.43 2.48 -41.50
C ALA A 12 31.95 2.91 -41.50
N ALA A 13 31.33 3.05 -42.67
CA ALA A 13 29.92 3.42 -42.81
C ALA A 13 28.99 2.31 -42.31
N SER A 14 29.27 1.04 -42.63
CA SER A 14 28.47 -0.10 -42.17
C SER A 14 28.56 -0.30 -40.65
N VAL A 15 29.74 -0.15 -40.05
CA VAL A 15 29.91 -0.18 -38.58
C VAL A 15 29.13 0.97 -37.91
N SER A 16 29.18 2.18 -38.48
CA SER A 16 28.46 3.34 -37.95
C SER A 16 26.94 3.17 -37.99
N ALA A 17 26.42 2.56 -39.06
CA ALA A 17 24.99 2.25 -39.20
C ALA A 17 24.53 1.18 -38.19
N VAL A 18 25.33 0.13 -37.97
CA VAL A 18 25.04 -0.91 -36.97
C VAL A 18 25.04 -0.32 -35.55
N VAL A 19 26.05 0.48 -35.20
CA VAL A 19 26.14 1.13 -33.88
C VAL A 19 24.94 2.05 -33.64
N SER A 20 24.53 2.85 -34.64
CA SER A 20 23.37 3.73 -34.53
C SER A 20 22.06 2.95 -34.35
N THR A 21 21.87 1.88 -35.13
CA THR A 21 20.67 1.02 -35.01
C THR A 21 20.62 0.33 -33.65
N PHE A 22 21.76 -0.16 -33.15
CA PHE A 22 21.86 -0.76 -31.83
C PHE A 22 21.55 0.26 -30.71
N ALA A 23 22.07 1.48 -30.82
CA ALA A 23 21.78 2.55 -29.87
C ALA A 23 20.29 2.91 -29.83
N VAL A 24 19.62 2.96 -30.99
CA VAL A 24 18.16 3.18 -31.07
C VAL A 24 17.39 2.03 -30.43
N ILE A 25 17.75 0.78 -30.71
CA ILE A 25 17.11 -0.40 -30.11
C ILE A 25 17.28 -0.39 -28.58
N VAL A 26 18.50 -0.17 -28.08
CA VAL A 26 18.78 -0.09 -26.65
C VAL A 26 17.98 1.05 -26.01
N THR A 27 17.99 2.23 -26.61
CA THR A 27 17.22 3.38 -26.11
C THR A 27 15.73 3.06 -26.07
N HIS A 28 15.17 2.46 -27.12
CA HIS A 28 13.76 2.09 -27.18
C HIS A 28 13.39 1.04 -26.11
N LEU A 29 14.23 0.03 -25.91
CA LEU A 29 14.03 -0.98 -24.88
C LEU A 29 14.11 -0.37 -23.46
N LEU A 30 15.06 0.54 -23.23
CA LEU A 30 15.20 1.25 -21.95
C LEU A 30 13.98 2.15 -21.69
N THR A 31 13.52 2.91 -22.69
CA THR A 31 12.34 3.76 -22.57
C THR A 31 11.08 2.93 -22.31
N ARG A 32 10.88 1.83 -23.06
CA ARG A 32 9.75 0.91 -22.83
C ARG A 32 9.76 0.30 -21.43
N LYS A 33 10.93 -0.11 -20.93
CA LYS A 33 11.08 -0.64 -19.57
C LYS A 33 10.73 0.43 -18.53
N ARG A 34 11.25 1.64 -18.71
CA ARG A 34 11.00 2.79 -17.84
C ARG A 34 9.51 3.13 -17.80
N ASP A 35 8.85 3.20 -18.95
CA ASP A 35 7.42 3.52 -19.05
C ASP A 35 6.55 2.45 -18.38
N ARG A 36 6.89 1.16 -18.52
CA ARG A 36 6.21 0.07 -17.81
C ARG A 36 6.38 0.20 -16.30
N MET A 37 7.58 0.50 -15.83
CA MET A 37 7.85 0.71 -14.40
C MET A 37 7.09 1.92 -13.85
N HIS A 38 7.03 3.03 -14.58
CA HIS A 38 6.23 4.20 -14.19
C HIS A 38 4.76 3.86 -14.07
N ARG A 39 4.17 3.20 -15.07
CA ARG A 39 2.75 2.79 -15.01
C ARG A 39 2.43 1.90 -13.82
N ILE A 40 3.29 0.93 -13.50
CA ILE A 40 3.10 0.06 -12.33
C ILE A 40 3.17 0.88 -11.04
N TRP A 41 4.11 1.82 -10.97
CA TRP A 41 4.26 2.70 -9.81
C TRP A 41 3.06 3.63 -9.64
N ASP A 42 2.53 4.21 -10.72
CA ASP A 42 1.32 5.05 -10.67
C ASP A 42 0.12 4.25 -10.14
N ARG A 43 -0.12 3.04 -10.66
CA ARG A 43 -1.19 2.15 -10.17
C ARG A 43 -1.02 1.76 -8.70
N ARG A 44 0.21 1.55 -8.27
CA ARG A 44 0.53 1.30 -6.86
C ARG A 44 0.24 2.52 -5.99
N ALA A 45 0.65 3.72 -6.44
CA ALA A 45 0.41 4.96 -5.73
C ALA A 45 -1.10 5.23 -5.55
N ASP A 46 -1.89 4.99 -6.60
CA ASP A 46 -3.36 5.09 -6.53
C ASP A 46 -3.95 4.17 -5.45
N ALA A 47 -3.53 2.90 -5.42
CA ALA A 47 -3.96 1.95 -4.41
C ALA A 47 -3.56 2.41 -2.99
N TYR A 48 -2.35 2.94 -2.82
CA TYR A 48 -1.88 3.44 -1.52
C TYR A 48 -2.65 4.67 -1.06
N VAL A 49 -3.02 5.58 -1.95
CA VAL A 49 -3.87 6.73 -1.63
C VAL A 49 -5.23 6.27 -1.12
N GLU A 50 -5.84 5.26 -1.75
CA GLU A 50 -7.12 4.70 -1.30
C GLU A 50 -7.02 4.04 0.08
N VAL A 51 -5.96 3.27 0.33
CA VAL A 51 -5.69 2.67 1.65
C VAL A 51 -5.57 3.75 2.73
N VAL A 52 -4.76 4.79 2.49
CA VAL A 52 -4.56 5.88 3.45
C VAL A 52 -5.85 6.66 3.68
N ARG A 53 -6.65 6.88 2.63
CA ARG A 53 -7.96 7.53 2.75
C ARG A 53 -8.91 6.67 3.59
N SER A 54 -8.99 5.37 3.32
CA SER A 54 -9.79 4.42 4.09
C SER A 54 -9.39 4.40 5.58
N ALA A 55 -8.09 4.35 5.88
CA ALA A 55 -7.58 4.39 7.25
C ALA A 55 -8.02 5.66 7.99
N ARG A 56 -7.94 6.84 7.35
CA ARG A 56 -8.38 8.11 7.95
C ARG A 56 -9.89 8.18 8.17
N THR A 57 -10.68 7.69 7.22
CA THR A 57 -12.14 7.63 7.37
C THR A 57 -12.52 6.74 8.55
N MET A 58 -11.94 5.54 8.64
CA MET A 58 -12.18 4.63 9.76
C MET A 58 -11.69 5.19 11.10
N ALA A 59 -10.53 5.86 11.14
CA ALA A 59 -10.02 6.51 12.35
C ALA A 59 -10.94 7.64 12.84
N THR A 60 -11.65 8.33 11.94
CA THR A 60 -12.68 9.29 12.33
C THR A 60 -13.86 8.58 12.97
N GLY A 61 -14.38 7.52 12.33
CA GLY A 61 -15.47 6.73 12.89
C GLY A 61 -15.15 6.14 14.28
N ARG A 62 -13.94 5.63 14.50
CA ARG A 62 -13.51 5.13 15.82
C ARG A 62 -13.47 6.24 16.88
N ARG A 63 -13.01 7.44 16.53
CA ARG A 63 -13.01 8.60 17.43
C ARG A 63 -14.43 9.04 17.79
N ASP A 64 -15.35 9.00 16.82
CA ASP A 64 -16.76 9.29 17.08
C ASP A 64 -17.37 8.23 18.02
N VAL A 65 -17.09 6.93 17.81
CA VAL A 65 -17.50 5.86 18.74
C VAL A 65 -16.97 6.11 20.15
N LEU A 66 -15.69 6.47 20.32
CA LEU A 66 -15.12 6.78 21.64
C LEU A 66 -15.80 7.98 22.31
N ARG A 67 -16.15 9.01 21.53
CA ARG A 67 -16.78 10.24 22.02
C ARG A 67 -18.22 10.00 22.43
N GLU A 68 -18.99 9.38 21.56
CA GLU A 68 -20.45 9.27 21.68
C GLU A 68 -20.88 8.01 22.43
N LYS A 69 -20.02 6.98 22.45
CA LYS A 69 -20.39 5.63 22.89
C LYS A 69 -21.64 5.14 22.18
N GLU A 70 -21.73 5.44 20.90
CA GLU A 70 -22.81 4.99 20.04
C GLU A 70 -22.21 4.28 18.83
N LEU A 71 -23.04 3.44 18.19
CA LEU A 71 -22.66 2.90 16.90
C LEU A 71 -22.57 4.06 15.89
N PRO A 72 -21.64 4.00 14.92
CA PRO A 72 -21.61 4.99 13.85
C PRO A 72 -22.99 5.07 13.18
N SER A 73 -23.65 6.21 13.32
CA SER A 73 -24.99 6.48 12.76
C SER A 73 -24.95 6.85 11.28
N GLY A 74 -23.74 7.08 10.74
CA GLY A 74 -23.51 7.20 9.31
C GLY A 74 -23.85 5.88 8.63
N SER A 75 -24.75 5.95 7.65
CA SER A 75 -25.02 4.88 6.69
C SER A 75 -23.71 4.34 6.14
N LEU A 76 -23.19 3.27 6.75
CA LEU A 76 -22.47 2.24 6.02
C LEU A 76 -23.49 1.74 5.02
N ASP A 77 -23.56 2.36 3.84
CA ASP A 77 -24.17 1.70 2.70
C ASP A 77 -23.26 0.50 2.46
N SER A 78 -23.65 -0.62 3.08
CA SER A 78 -22.80 -1.79 3.28
C SER A 78 -22.34 -2.32 1.92
N GLY A 79 -23.12 -2.09 0.87
CA GLY A 79 -22.75 -2.40 -0.52
C GLY A 79 -21.68 -1.49 -1.11
N SER A 80 -21.71 -0.18 -0.84
CA SER A 80 -20.72 0.80 -1.33
C SER A 80 -19.34 0.59 -0.71
N ASP A 81 -19.31 0.48 0.62
CA ASP A 81 -18.05 0.46 1.37
C ASP A 81 -17.36 -0.90 1.24
N GLN A 82 -18.13 -1.99 1.19
CA GLN A 82 -17.58 -3.32 0.94
C GLN A 82 -16.99 -3.44 -0.47
N ARG A 83 -17.66 -2.91 -1.50
CA ARG A 83 -17.11 -2.92 -2.87
C ARG A 83 -15.81 -2.13 -2.97
N THR A 84 -15.75 -0.97 -2.31
CA THR A 84 -14.54 -0.14 -2.26
C THR A 84 -13.40 -0.88 -1.56
N MET A 85 -13.69 -1.59 -0.46
CA MET A 85 -12.71 -2.38 0.26
C MET A 85 -12.16 -3.53 -0.61
N LEU A 86 -13.04 -4.31 -1.24
CA LEU A 86 -12.65 -5.42 -2.13
C LEU A 86 -11.83 -4.93 -3.34
N LEU A 87 -12.19 -3.79 -3.91
CA LEU A 87 -11.43 -3.18 -5.00
C LEU A 87 -10.04 -2.74 -4.54
N THR A 88 -9.94 -2.17 -3.34
CA THR A 88 -8.65 -1.76 -2.75
C THR A 88 -7.76 -2.98 -2.51
N GLU A 89 -8.33 -4.07 -1.97
CA GLU A 89 -7.63 -5.34 -1.74
C GLU A 89 -7.11 -5.94 -3.05
N ALA A 90 -7.96 -6.04 -4.08
CA ALA A 90 -7.54 -6.53 -5.39
C ALA A 90 -6.41 -5.68 -6.03
N ARG A 91 -6.42 -4.36 -5.82
CA ARG A 91 -5.34 -3.47 -6.28
C ARG A 91 -4.04 -3.68 -5.50
N LEU A 92 -4.13 -3.91 -4.20
CA LEU A 92 -2.97 -4.26 -3.38
C LEU A 92 -2.39 -5.62 -3.77
N ASP A 93 -3.22 -6.61 -4.10
CA ASP A 93 -2.76 -7.92 -4.57
C ASP A 93 -1.96 -7.81 -5.88
N LEU A 94 -2.46 -7.00 -6.82
CA LEU A 94 -1.83 -6.79 -8.12
C LEU A 94 -0.56 -5.93 -8.05
N PHE A 95 -0.56 -4.89 -7.22
CA PHE A 95 0.47 -3.83 -7.30
C PHE A 95 1.23 -3.59 -6.00
N GLY A 96 0.67 -3.93 -4.84
CA GLY A 96 1.29 -3.75 -3.53
C GLY A 96 2.52 -4.63 -3.33
N THR A 97 3.40 -4.23 -2.43
CA THR A 97 4.49 -5.11 -1.99
C THR A 97 3.99 -6.10 -0.94
N GLU A 98 4.76 -7.17 -0.73
CA GLU A 98 4.45 -8.18 0.28
C GLU A 98 4.36 -7.58 1.71
N GLU A 99 5.17 -6.58 2.03
CA GLU A 99 5.12 -5.90 3.34
C GLU A 99 3.79 -5.14 3.51
N VAL A 100 3.38 -4.37 2.50
CA VAL A 100 2.11 -3.62 2.54
C VAL A 100 0.91 -4.56 2.55
N LYS A 101 0.94 -5.65 1.77
CA LYS A 101 -0.11 -6.68 1.79
C LYS A 101 -0.26 -7.32 3.16
N ALA A 102 0.85 -7.74 3.77
CA ALA A 102 0.83 -8.35 5.09
C ALA A 102 0.26 -7.41 6.16
N LEU A 103 0.69 -6.14 6.16
CA LEU A 103 0.16 -5.13 7.09
C LEU A 103 -1.30 -4.78 6.82
N HIS A 104 -1.74 -4.79 5.56
CA HIS A 104 -3.15 -4.62 5.22
C HIS A 104 -4.00 -5.76 5.78
N GLN A 105 -3.53 -7.01 5.72
CA GLN A 105 -4.24 -8.15 6.31
C GLN A 105 -4.31 -8.05 7.84
N VAL A 106 -3.22 -7.66 8.51
CA VAL A 106 -3.23 -7.39 9.96
C VAL A 106 -4.27 -6.31 10.30
N ARG A 107 -4.31 -5.22 9.53
CA ARG A 107 -5.31 -4.17 9.68
C ARG A 107 -6.74 -4.70 9.54
N LEU A 108 -7.02 -5.58 8.57
CA LEU A 108 -8.34 -6.18 8.39
C LEU A 108 -8.73 -7.06 9.59
N GLU A 109 -7.81 -7.81 10.17
CA GLU A 109 -8.06 -8.60 11.38
C GLU A 109 -8.34 -7.73 12.61
N CYS A 110 -7.61 -6.62 12.77
CA CYS A 110 -7.91 -5.62 13.80
C CYS A 110 -9.29 -5.00 13.62
N PHE A 111 -9.67 -4.67 12.37
CA PHE A 111 -11.01 -4.18 12.04
C PHE A 111 -12.10 -5.18 12.45
N LYS A 112 -11.98 -6.46 12.06
CA LYS A 112 -12.93 -7.52 12.44
C LYS A 112 -13.05 -7.63 13.97
N SER A 113 -11.91 -7.68 14.66
CA SER A 113 -11.86 -7.79 16.12
C SER A 113 -12.52 -6.59 16.82
N TYR A 114 -12.31 -5.38 16.30
CA TYR A 114 -12.99 -4.17 16.75
C TYR A 114 -14.50 -4.26 16.57
N VAL A 115 -14.99 -4.65 15.39
CA VAL A 115 -16.42 -4.77 15.09
C VAL A 115 -17.09 -5.79 16.02
N ILE A 116 -16.47 -6.94 16.24
CA ILE A 116 -16.97 -7.97 17.17
C ILE A 116 -17.07 -7.39 18.60
N ALA A 117 -16.01 -6.75 19.11
CA ALA A 117 -16.03 -6.16 20.44
C ALA A 117 -17.12 -5.09 20.61
N LEU A 118 -17.34 -4.28 19.57
CA LEU A 118 -18.37 -3.24 19.58
C LEU A 118 -19.78 -3.83 19.58
N ILE A 119 -20.03 -4.89 18.79
CA ILE A 119 -21.31 -5.61 18.79
C ILE A 119 -21.57 -6.25 20.15
N GLU A 120 -20.57 -6.95 20.72
CA GLU A 120 -20.71 -7.58 22.05
C GLU A 120 -21.00 -6.56 23.16
N TRP A 121 -20.35 -5.40 23.11
CA TRP A 121 -20.61 -4.32 24.06
C TRP A 121 -22.04 -3.79 23.91
N ARG A 122 -22.48 -3.51 22.68
CA ARG A 122 -23.83 -3.03 22.40
C ARG A 122 -24.89 -4.02 22.85
N ASP A 123 -24.73 -5.29 22.50
CA ASP A 123 -25.72 -6.33 22.81
C ASP A 123 -25.90 -6.47 24.33
N MET A 124 -24.85 -6.20 25.10
CA MET A 124 -24.93 -6.15 26.56
C MET A 124 -25.51 -4.83 27.08
N SER A 125 -25.18 -3.70 26.46
CA SER A 125 -25.63 -2.37 26.90
C SER A 125 -27.13 -2.15 26.72
N ILE A 126 -27.78 -2.86 25.80
CA ILE A 126 -29.24 -2.75 25.58
C ILE A 126 -30.08 -3.58 26.56
N ILE A 127 -29.48 -4.48 27.35
CA ILE A 127 -30.20 -5.35 28.29
C ILE A 127 -30.59 -4.52 29.53
N PRO A 128 -31.89 -4.28 29.80
CA PRO A 128 -32.32 -3.37 30.87
C PRO A 128 -31.87 -3.81 32.28
N ASN A 129 -31.81 -5.12 32.53
CA ASN A 129 -31.38 -5.66 33.83
C ASN A 129 -29.85 -5.52 34.03
N ALA A 130 -29.07 -5.64 32.95
CA ALA A 130 -27.62 -5.45 33.02
C ALA A 130 -27.24 -4.01 33.40
N GLN A 131 -28.07 -3.03 33.06
CA GLN A 131 -27.86 -1.65 33.48
C GLN A 131 -28.22 -1.37 34.94
N LYS A 132 -29.17 -2.14 35.52
CA LYS A 132 -29.67 -1.91 36.89
C LYS A 132 -28.83 -2.61 37.95
N GLU A 133 -28.25 -3.75 37.61
CA GLU A 133 -27.49 -4.56 38.56
C GLU A 133 -26.00 -4.16 38.58
N PRO A 134 -25.36 -4.07 39.78
CA PRO A 134 -23.94 -3.76 39.88
C PRO A 134 -23.04 -4.75 39.13
N ALA A 135 -23.44 -6.01 39.01
CA ALA A 135 -22.73 -7.02 38.24
C ALA A 135 -22.79 -6.71 36.73
N GLY A 136 -23.98 -6.42 36.20
CA GLY A 136 -24.14 -6.07 34.78
C GLY A 136 -23.42 -4.78 34.40
N GLN A 137 -23.41 -3.77 35.26
CA GLN A 137 -22.66 -2.53 35.02
C GLN A 137 -21.14 -2.78 34.91
N ARG A 138 -20.58 -3.67 35.75
CA ARG A 138 -19.17 -4.08 35.65
C ARG A 138 -18.89 -4.82 34.35
N ASP A 139 -19.84 -5.62 33.88
CA ASP A 139 -19.69 -6.38 32.63
C ASP A 139 -19.71 -5.46 31.41
N ILE A 140 -20.63 -4.49 31.38
CA ILE A 140 -20.68 -3.44 30.35
C ILE A 140 -19.38 -2.64 30.33
N ALA A 141 -18.88 -2.21 31.49
CA ALA A 141 -17.63 -1.47 31.60
C ALA A 141 -16.42 -2.31 31.10
N ARG A 142 -16.40 -3.60 31.42
CA ARG A 142 -15.37 -4.54 30.95
C ARG A 142 -15.43 -4.74 29.43
N LYS A 143 -16.62 -4.84 28.83
CA LYS A 143 -16.79 -4.91 27.38
C LYS A 143 -16.36 -3.61 26.70
N TRP A 144 -16.66 -2.46 27.30
CA TRP A 144 -16.19 -1.17 26.79
C TRP A 144 -14.66 -1.07 26.80
N ALA A 145 -14.01 -1.47 27.89
CA ALA A 145 -12.54 -1.52 27.95
C ALA A 145 -11.93 -2.44 26.87
N MET A 146 -12.65 -3.48 26.44
CA MET A 146 -12.24 -4.30 25.30
C MET A 146 -12.35 -3.52 23.99
N VAL A 147 -13.42 -2.76 23.77
CA VAL A 147 -13.57 -1.88 22.60
C VAL A 147 -12.41 -0.88 22.52
N GLU A 148 -12.10 -0.20 23.63
CA GLU A 148 -10.98 0.75 23.70
C GLU A 148 -9.64 0.09 23.33
N ARG A 149 -9.38 -1.11 23.83
CA ARG A 149 -8.19 -1.89 23.48
C ARG A 149 -8.14 -2.22 22.00
N ARG A 150 -9.25 -2.69 21.40
CA ARG A 150 -9.29 -3.03 19.98
C ARG A 150 -9.14 -1.81 19.08
N ILE A 151 -9.65 -0.65 19.50
CA ILE A 151 -9.41 0.62 18.80
C ILE A 151 -7.91 0.94 18.81
N ALA A 152 -7.24 0.85 19.96
CA ALA A 152 -5.80 1.12 20.05
C ALA A 152 -4.95 0.16 19.19
N GLU A 153 -5.29 -1.14 19.18
CA GLU A 153 -4.64 -2.14 18.32
C GLU A 153 -4.85 -1.82 16.83
N PHE A 154 -6.06 -1.39 16.46
CA PHE A 154 -6.39 -1.03 15.10
C PHE A 154 -5.69 0.27 14.66
N ASP A 155 -5.61 1.28 15.53
CA ASP A 155 -4.84 2.51 15.27
C ASP A 155 -3.35 2.20 15.04
N ALA A 156 -2.77 1.32 15.87
CA ALA A 156 -1.38 0.87 15.69
C ALA A 156 -1.16 0.13 14.35
N ALA A 157 -2.13 -0.69 13.92
CA ALA A 157 -2.07 -1.37 12.63
C ALA A 157 -2.20 -0.38 11.44
N ASP A 158 -3.08 0.62 11.56
CA ASP A 158 -3.21 1.70 10.57
C ASP A 158 -1.90 2.48 10.45
N ASP A 159 -1.27 2.86 11.57
CA ASP A 159 0.00 3.59 11.58
C ASP A 159 1.14 2.78 10.97
N ALA A 160 1.24 1.49 11.31
CA ALA A 160 2.24 0.59 10.73
C ALA A 160 2.09 0.46 9.20
N LEU A 161 0.85 0.33 8.72
CA LEU A 161 0.55 0.27 7.29
C LEU A 161 0.90 1.58 6.57
N VAL A 162 0.52 2.72 7.15
CA VAL A 162 0.84 4.05 6.59
C VAL A 162 2.35 4.27 6.55
N GLU A 163 3.09 3.86 7.57
CA GLU A 163 4.54 4.01 7.58
C GLU A 163 5.24 3.07 6.58
N ALA A 164 4.73 1.85 6.36
CA ALA A 164 5.22 0.99 5.28
C ALA A 164 5.02 1.62 3.89
N ILE A 165 3.83 2.16 3.62
CA ILE A 165 3.54 2.92 2.40
C ILE A 165 4.48 4.13 2.27
N ARG A 166 4.73 4.86 3.37
CA ARG A 166 5.67 5.99 3.37
C ARG A 166 7.11 5.56 3.06
N ARG A 167 7.56 4.43 3.61
CA ARG A 167 8.91 3.88 3.32
C ARG A 167 9.08 3.53 1.85
N GLU A 168 8.03 3.05 1.18
CA GLU A 168 8.08 2.77 -0.25
C GLU A 168 8.09 4.02 -1.13
N THR A 169 7.32 5.03 -0.76
CA THR A 169 7.22 6.29 -1.53
C THR A 169 8.48 7.14 -1.40
N ARG A 170 9.25 6.97 -0.32
CA ARG A 170 10.62 7.49 -0.22
C ARG A 170 11.50 6.72 -1.21
N PHE A 171 11.57 7.19 -2.46
CA PHE A 171 12.44 6.66 -3.50
C PHE A 171 13.83 6.34 -2.91
N ARG A 172 14.18 5.06 -2.82
CA ARG A 172 15.56 4.66 -2.58
C ARG A 172 16.36 5.26 -3.72
N LYS A 173 17.19 6.28 -3.43
CA LYS A 173 18.20 6.74 -4.38
C LYS A 173 18.88 5.47 -4.88
N PRO A 174 18.92 5.20 -6.20
CA PRO A 174 19.63 4.05 -6.70
C PRO A 174 21.05 4.18 -6.15
N LYS A 175 21.48 3.22 -5.32
CA LYS A 175 22.89 3.09 -4.99
C LYS A 175 23.56 3.03 -6.36
N ARG A 176 24.30 4.09 -6.73
CA ARG A 176 25.19 4.07 -7.88
C ARG A 176 26.19 2.95 -7.60
N GLN A 177 25.83 1.72 -7.94
CA GLN A 177 26.77 0.63 -8.04
C GLN A 177 27.69 1.06 -9.17
N GLY A 178 28.88 1.51 -8.76
CA GLY A 178 29.78 2.26 -9.59
C GLY A 178 29.98 1.57 -10.92
N TRP A 179 29.89 2.36 -11.99
CA TRP A 179 30.44 2.05 -13.30
C TRP A 179 31.99 1.94 -13.29
N SER A 180 32.59 1.61 -12.14
CA SER A 180 34.02 1.48 -11.92
C SER A 180 34.60 0.15 -12.44
N ARG A 181 33.83 -0.65 -13.20
CA ARG A 181 34.32 -1.90 -13.82
C ARG A 181 34.52 -1.84 -15.34
N LEU A 182 34.34 -0.69 -15.98
CA LEU A 182 34.60 -0.54 -17.42
C LEU A 182 35.96 0.06 -17.78
N ALA A 183 36.87 0.23 -16.82
CA ALA A 183 38.25 0.67 -17.06
C ALA A 183 39.23 -0.51 -17.28
N PHE A 184 38.82 -1.57 -18.00
CA PHE A 184 39.66 -2.78 -18.20
C PHE A 184 40.08 -3.05 -19.66
N TRP A 185 40.02 -2.05 -20.55
CA TRP A 185 40.52 -2.18 -21.92
C TRP A 185 41.33 -0.95 -22.31
N ARG A 186 42.56 -0.87 -21.80
CA ARG A 186 43.69 -0.17 -22.39
C ARG A 186 44.93 -0.66 -21.67
N ASP A 187 45.54 -1.68 -22.24
CA ASP A 187 47.00 -1.87 -22.36
C ASP A 187 47.24 -2.83 -23.53
#